data_AF-A0A150NM66-F1
#
_entry.id   AF-A0A150NM66-F1
#
_cell.length_a   1.000
_cell.length_b   1.000
_cell.length_c   1.000
_cell.angle_alpha   90.00
_cell.angle_beta   90.00
_cell.angle_gamma   90.00
#
_symmetry.space_group_name_H-M   'P 1'
#
loop_
_entity.id
_entity.type
_entity.pdbx_description
1 polymer ?
#
loop_
_entity_poly.entity_id
_entity_poly.type
_entity_poly.pdbx_seq_one_letter_code
_entity_poly.pdbx_strand_id
1 'polypeptide(L)'
;MSNMNDGVEAFRAKLESLGAKNIGIYVGVYFMEEHSIDTDKFTSVWIPSYGSDSGFYEATPKTDLDYDIHQYTSKGKIAGFDHDLDINVISALKNKEETFRKLFLKP
;
A
#
# COMPACT_ATOMS: atom_id res chain seq x y z
N MET A 1 2.83 13.15 16.95
CA MET A 1 1.56 12.67 17.55
C MET A 1 1.92 11.64 18.61
N SER A 2 1.25 11.64 19.76
CA SER A 2 1.52 10.66 20.83
C SER A 2 0.97 9.26 20.51
N ASN A 3 -0.12 9.17 19.75
CA ASN A 3 -0.66 7.93 19.23
C ASN A 3 -0.94 8.09 17.72
N MET A 4 -0.12 7.44 16.88
CA MET A 4 -0.26 7.53 15.43
C MET A 4 -1.48 6.73 14.94
N ASN A 5 -1.76 5.58 15.55
CA ASN A 5 -2.88 4.72 15.16
C ASN A 5 -4.23 5.45 15.28
N ASP A 6 -4.45 6.18 16.38
CA ASP A 6 -5.68 6.97 16.57
C ASP A 6 -5.84 8.06 15.50
N GLY A 7 -4.74 8.68 15.09
CA GLY A 7 -4.73 9.67 14.01
C GLY A 7 -5.10 9.06 12.66
N VAL A 8 -4.55 7.88 12.37
CA VAL A 8 -4.85 7.09 11.15
C VAL A 8 -6.32 6.69 11.12
N GLU A 9 -6.86 6.18 12.23
CA GLU A 9 -8.28 5.82 12.33
C GLU A 9 -9.19 7.04 12.20
N ALA A 10 -8.86 8.16 12.85
CA ALA A 10 -9.64 9.38 12.74
C ALA A 10 -9.71 9.89 11.28
N PHE A 11 -8.61 9.78 10.54
CA PHE A 11 -8.57 10.11 9.11
C PHE A 11 -9.45 9.17 8.28
N ARG A 12 -9.30 7.85 8.45
CA ARG A 12 -10.11 6.83 7.77
C ARG A 12 -11.61 7.03 8.05
N ALA A 13 -11.98 7.19 9.32
CA ALA A 13 -13.37 7.40 9.74
C ALA A 13 -13.94 8.70 9.13
N LYS A 14 -13.13 9.76 9.04
CA LYS A 14 -13.59 11.00 8.40
C LYS A 14 -13.83 10.81 6.90
N LEU A 15 -12.95 10.13 6.18
CA LEU A 15 -13.16 9.80 4.77
C LEU A 15 -14.45 8.98 4.55
N GLU A 16 -14.66 7.96 5.37
CA GLU A 16 -15.87 7.13 5.33
C GLU A 16 -17.14 7.96 5.58
N SER A 17 -17.10 8.85 6.58
CA SER A 17 -18.23 9.75 6.89
C SER A 17 -18.58 10.69 5.73
N LEU A 18 -17.62 10.99 4.85
CA LEU A 18 -17.79 11.82 3.67
C LEU A 18 -18.25 11.01 2.44
N GLY A 19 -18.40 9.69 2.58
CA GLY A 19 -18.94 8.81 1.55
C GLY A 19 -17.92 7.91 0.86
N ALA A 20 -16.63 8.03 1.16
CA ALA A 20 -15.63 7.11 0.62
C ALA A 20 -15.92 5.66 1.05
N LYS A 21 -15.85 4.72 0.10
CA LYS A 21 -16.12 3.28 0.35
C LYS A 21 -14.87 2.43 0.28
N ASN A 22 -14.03 2.68 -0.72
CA ASN A 22 -12.76 2.00 -0.90
C ASN A 22 -11.65 2.82 -0.24
N ILE A 23 -11.35 2.53 1.03
CA ILE A 23 -10.35 3.24 1.82
C ILE A 23 -9.22 2.25 2.14
N GLY A 24 -8.13 2.34 1.38
CA GLY A 24 -6.91 1.57 1.64
C GLY A 24 -5.90 2.35 2.49
N ILE A 25 -4.92 1.63 3.03
CA ILE A 25 -3.76 2.21 3.75
C ILE A 25 -2.46 1.85 3.03
N TYR A 26 -1.58 2.84 2.88
CA TYR A 26 -0.19 2.63 2.51
C TYR A 26 0.71 2.80 3.73
N VAL A 27 1.46 1.76 4.11
CA VAL A 27 2.31 1.79 5.30
C VAL A 27 3.46 0.78 5.20
N GLY A 28 4.66 1.20 5.60
CA GLY A 28 5.82 0.30 5.73
C GLY A 28 5.71 -0.61 6.95
N VAL A 29 6.15 -1.87 6.82
CA VAL A 29 6.02 -2.90 7.88
C VAL A 29 6.57 -2.42 9.23
N TYR A 30 7.79 -1.89 9.25
CA TYR A 30 8.41 -1.42 10.51
C TYR A 30 7.60 -0.31 11.19
N PHE A 31 7.08 0.64 10.41
CA PHE A 31 6.29 1.75 10.96
C PHE A 31 4.92 1.25 11.47
N MET A 32 4.32 0.30 10.74
CA MET A 32 3.08 -0.34 11.14
C MET A 32 3.24 -1.05 12.49
N GLU A 33 4.31 -1.84 12.66
CA GLU A 33 4.60 -2.55 13.91
C GLU A 33 4.97 -1.60 15.05
N GLU A 34 5.88 -0.65 14.81
CA GLU A 34 6.36 0.32 15.82
C GLU A 34 5.22 1.14 16.42
N HIS A 35 4.25 1.53 15.59
CA HIS A 35 3.12 2.36 16.01
C HIS A 35 1.83 1.57 16.22
N SER A 36 1.88 0.24 16.15
CA SER A 36 0.71 -0.64 16.28
C SER A 36 -0.46 -0.18 15.41
N ILE A 37 -0.18 0.12 14.14
CA ILE A 37 -1.18 0.60 13.18
C ILE A 37 -2.13 -0.54 12.86
N ASP A 38 -3.40 -0.36 13.19
CA ASP A 38 -4.47 -1.29 12.89
C ASP A 38 -4.88 -1.14 11.42
N THR A 39 -4.85 -2.25 10.68
CA THR A 39 -5.20 -2.27 9.25
C THR A 39 -6.57 -2.90 8.97
N ASP A 40 -7.25 -3.44 9.98
CA ASP A 40 -8.44 -4.30 9.81
C ASP A 40 -9.64 -3.54 9.22
N LYS A 41 -9.73 -2.23 9.49
CA LYS A 41 -10.82 -1.38 8.99
C LYS A 41 -10.59 -0.84 7.58
N PHE A 42 -9.42 -1.10 7.00
CA PHE A 42 -9.11 -0.68 5.63
C PHE A 42 -9.54 -1.74 4.64
N THR A 43 -10.00 -1.31 3.47
CA THR A 43 -10.47 -2.23 2.43
C THR A 43 -9.31 -2.88 1.66
N SER A 44 -8.09 -2.33 1.80
CA SER A 44 -6.88 -2.82 1.15
C SER A 44 -5.63 -2.32 1.89
N VAL A 45 -4.57 -3.11 1.84
CA VAL A 45 -3.24 -2.75 2.36
C VAL A 45 -2.24 -2.68 1.22
N TRP A 46 -1.48 -1.58 1.17
CA TRP A 46 -0.41 -1.30 0.23
C TRP A 46 0.91 -1.14 1.01
N ILE A 47 1.92 -1.95 0.70
CA ILE A 47 3.18 -1.93 1.47
C ILE A 47 4.37 -1.64 0.57
N PRO A 48 5.30 -0.74 0.97
CA PRO A 48 6.58 -0.58 0.31
C PRO A 48 7.64 -1.59 0.78
N SER A 49 8.48 -2.04 -0.15
CA SER A 49 9.74 -2.74 0.15
C SER A 49 10.64 -2.66 -1.08
N TYR A 50 11.77 -1.94 -0.98
CA TYR A 50 12.55 -1.55 -2.18
C TYR A 50 13.82 -2.34 -2.41
N GLY A 51 14.29 -3.13 -1.44
CA GLY A 51 15.61 -3.75 -1.53
C GLY A 51 16.70 -2.67 -1.66
N SER A 52 17.47 -2.69 -2.75
CA SER A 52 18.46 -1.65 -3.05
C SER A 52 17.88 -0.40 -3.72
N ASP A 53 16.59 -0.42 -4.07
CA ASP A 53 15.87 0.61 -4.80
C ASP A 53 16.51 0.94 -6.17
N SER A 54 16.70 -0.11 -6.97
CA SER A 54 17.37 -0.09 -8.28
C SER A 54 16.47 0.27 -9.47
N GLY A 55 15.16 0.38 -9.26
CA GLY A 55 14.16 0.46 -10.33
C GLY A 55 13.53 -0.89 -10.70
N PHE A 56 14.00 -2.01 -10.10
CA PHE A 56 13.51 -3.36 -10.37
C PHE A 56 12.96 -4.05 -9.11
N TYR A 57 12.20 -5.12 -9.33
CA TYR A 57 11.59 -5.91 -8.25
C TYR A 57 12.65 -6.81 -7.58
N GLU A 58 13.14 -6.42 -6.41
CA GLU A 58 14.25 -7.12 -5.72
C GLU A 58 13.88 -7.69 -4.34
N ALA A 59 12.89 -7.10 -3.67
CA ALA A 59 12.51 -7.46 -2.31
C ALA A 59 11.00 -7.38 -2.15
N THR A 60 10.44 -8.25 -1.30
CA THR A 60 9.03 -8.20 -0.92
C THR A 60 8.88 -7.59 0.48
N PRO A 61 7.68 -7.11 0.85
CA PRO A 61 7.34 -6.83 2.24
C PRO A 61 7.66 -8.01 3.16
N LYS A 62 8.31 -7.75 4.30
CA LYS A 62 8.68 -8.77 5.29
C LYS A 62 7.61 -8.87 6.38
N THR A 63 6.44 -9.38 6.00
CA THR A 63 5.29 -9.56 6.89
C THR A 63 4.44 -10.72 6.40
N ASP A 64 3.66 -11.31 7.30
CA ASP A 64 2.60 -12.27 6.99
C ASP A 64 1.23 -11.61 6.72
N LEU A 65 1.14 -10.29 6.89
CA LEU A 65 -0.07 -9.53 6.60
C LEU A 65 -0.48 -9.68 5.14
N ASP A 66 -1.78 -9.85 4.92
CA ASP A 66 -2.37 -10.11 3.61
C ASP A 66 -2.55 -8.80 2.79
N TYR A 67 -1.44 -8.31 2.20
CA TYR A 67 -1.44 -7.08 1.39
C TYR A 67 -1.82 -7.33 -0.09
N ASP A 68 -2.46 -6.33 -0.70
CA ASP A 68 -2.98 -6.45 -2.07
C ASP A 68 -1.98 -5.96 -3.13
N ILE A 69 -1.24 -4.89 -2.82
CA ILE A 69 -0.35 -4.20 -3.75
C ILE A 69 0.95 -3.82 -3.05
N HIS A 70 2.05 -3.88 -3.77
CA HIS A 70 3.40 -3.64 -3.27
C HIS A 70 4.09 -2.59 -4.12
N GLN A 71 4.62 -1.55 -3.45
CA GLN A 71 5.53 -0.60 -4.06
C GLN A 71 6.96 -1.13 -3.97
N TYR A 72 7.54 -1.49 -5.11
CA TYR A 72 8.82 -2.19 -5.12
C TYR A 72 10.01 -1.30 -5.43
N THR A 73 9.78 -0.07 -5.89
CA THR A 73 10.85 0.90 -6.13
C THR A 73 10.29 2.31 -6.24
N SER A 74 11.15 3.30 -5.95
CA SER A 74 10.95 4.71 -6.24
C SER A 74 11.67 5.19 -7.51
N LYS A 75 12.51 4.34 -8.12
CA LYS A 75 13.42 4.69 -9.24
C LYS A 75 13.09 3.98 -10.54
N GLY A 76 11.83 3.59 -10.71
CA GLY A 76 11.42 2.95 -11.95
C GLY A 76 11.40 3.91 -13.12
N LYS A 77 11.48 3.34 -14.33
CA LYS A 77 11.40 4.08 -15.59
C LYS A 77 10.30 3.50 -16.46
N ILE A 78 9.39 4.35 -16.92
CA ILE A 78 8.33 3.99 -17.88
C ILE A 78 8.47 4.90 -19.09
N ALA A 79 8.46 4.31 -20.29
CA ALA A 79 8.55 5.07 -21.53
C ALA A 79 7.44 6.13 -21.62
N GLY A 80 7.81 7.34 -22.02
CA GLY A 80 6.93 8.51 -22.02
C GLY A 80 7.10 9.45 -20.82
N PHE A 81 8.00 9.12 -19.89
CA PHE A 81 8.37 10.00 -18.78
C PHE A 81 9.84 9.81 -18.38
N ASP A 82 10.58 10.91 -18.24
CA ASP A 82 12.06 10.88 -18.12
C ASP A 82 12.55 10.73 -16.67
N HIS A 83 11.73 11.10 -15.69
CA HIS A 83 12.11 11.09 -14.28
C HIS A 83 11.75 9.78 -13.58
N ASP A 84 12.23 9.63 -12.36
CA ASP A 84 11.98 8.46 -11.53
C ASP A 84 10.48 8.36 -11.18
N LEU A 85 9.99 7.13 -11.19
CA LEU A 85 8.61 6.80 -10.87
C LEU A 85 8.55 5.73 -9.80
N ASP A 86 7.59 5.91 -8.91
CA ASP A 86 7.13 4.88 -8.00
C ASP A 86 6.43 3.77 -8.78
N ILE A 87 6.98 2.55 -8.74
CA ILE A 87 6.38 1.40 -9.44
C ILE A 87 5.81 0.41 -8.45
N ASN A 88 4.63 -0.08 -8.82
CA ASN A 88 3.80 -0.93 -8.00
C ASN A 88 3.40 -2.19 -8.74
N VAL A 89 3.16 -3.27 -8.00
CA VAL A 89 2.66 -4.52 -8.56
C VAL A 89 1.65 -5.14 -7.59
N ILE A 90 0.61 -5.78 -8.14
CA ILE A 90 -0.29 -6.63 -7.33
C ILE A 90 0.56 -7.72 -6.67
N SER A 91 0.32 -7.96 -5.38
CA SER A 91 1.02 -8.97 -4.60
C SER A 91 1.02 -10.32 -5.32
N ALA A 92 2.18 -10.97 -5.37
CA ALA A 92 2.31 -12.31 -5.95
C ALA A 92 1.54 -13.38 -5.16
N LEU A 93 1.11 -13.05 -3.94
CA LEU A 93 0.31 -13.92 -3.05
C LEU A 93 -1.19 -13.89 -3.37
N LYS A 94 -1.62 -13.03 -4.30
CA LYS A 94 -3.03 -12.82 -4.65
C LYS A 94 -3.36 -13.31 -6.06
N ASN A 95 -4.64 -13.56 -6.32
CA ASN A 95 -5.14 -13.63 -7.68
C ASN A 95 -5.03 -12.25 -8.34
N LYS A 96 -4.17 -12.13 -9.36
CA LYS A 96 -3.85 -10.84 -9.97
C LYS A 96 -5.06 -10.15 -10.59
N GLU A 97 -5.93 -10.88 -11.29
CA GLU A 97 -7.09 -10.30 -11.98
C GLU A 97 -8.14 -9.83 -10.98
N GLU A 98 -8.46 -10.66 -9.99
CA GLU A 98 -9.46 -10.34 -8.97
C GLU A 98 -9.04 -9.15 -8.12
N THR A 99 -7.78 -9.10 -7.68
CA THR A 99 -7.26 -7.98 -6.90
C THR A 99 -7.16 -6.71 -7.75
N PHE A 100 -6.74 -6.80 -9.02
CA PHE A 100 -6.78 -5.65 -9.92
C PHE A 100 -8.20 -5.10 -10.08
N ARG A 101 -9.20 -5.98 -10.26
CA ARG A 101 -10.61 -5.58 -10.32
C ARG A 101 -11.07 -4.91 -9.02
N LYS A 102 -10.69 -5.47 -7.87
CA LYS A 102 -10.96 -4.89 -6.54
C LYS A 102 -10.44 -3.46 -6.42
N LEU A 103 -9.19 -3.21 -6.84
CA LEU A 103 -8.53 -1.92 -6.63
C LEU A 103 -8.88 -0.85 -7.68
N PHE A 104 -9.09 -1.25 -8.94
CA PHE A 104 -9.13 -0.30 -10.05
C PHE A 104 -10.43 -0.31 -10.85
N LEU A 105 -11.31 -1.30 -10.68
CA LEU A 105 -12.51 -1.46 -11.52
C LEU A 105 -13.82 -1.50 -10.71
N LYS A 106 -13.77 -1.14 -9.42
CA LYS A 106 -14.92 -1.04 -8.52
C LYS A 106 -14.86 0.27 -7.73
N PRO A 107 -15.25 1.42 -8.32
CA PRO A 107 -15.18 2.73 -7.65
C PRO A 107 -16.12 2.84 -6.45
#